data_AF-A0A9P5PDV2-F1
#
_entry.id   AF-A0A9P5PDV2-F1
#
_cell.length_a   1.000
_cell.length_b   1.000
_cell.length_c   1.000
_cell.angle_alpha   90.00
_cell.angle_beta   90.00
_cell.angle_gamma   90.00
#
_symmetry.space_group_name_H-M   'P 1'
#
loop_
_entity.id
_entity.type
_entity.pdbx_description
1 polymer ?
#
loop_
_entity_poly.entity_id
_entity_poly.type
_entity_poly.pdbx_seq_one_letter_code
_entity_poly.pdbx_strand_id
1 'polypeptide(L)'
;RHSELSGQINTKAVVHRLMNMQVTLPMKDILGSSGEICRIISDLIKLKNPKVLSVGVLTAENKHTTGNGRLIRLQLKSNGLIFFSILDTGSELNIISQKLAEQL
;
A
#
# COMPACT_ATOMS: atom_id res chain seq x y z
N ARG A 1 -53.93 4.94 28.72
CA ARG A 1 -53.21 3.90 29.50
C ARG A 1 -51.73 3.93 29.10
N HIS A 2 -51.03 5.03 29.40
CA HIS A 2 -49.56 5.02 29.37
C HIS A 2 -49.14 4.25 30.63
N SER A 3 -48.44 3.13 30.44
CA SER A 3 -47.91 2.34 31.55
C SER A 3 -46.96 3.19 32.38
N GLU A 4 -47.10 3.16 33.71
CA GLU A 4 -46.25 3.89 34.68
C GLU A 4 -44.73 3.64 34.44
N LEU A 5 -44.40 2.51 33.83
CA LEU A 5 -43.06 2.16 33.33
C LEU A 5 -42.45 3.18 32.35
N SER A 6 -43.25 3.81 31.48
CA SER A 6 -42.72 4.78 30.49
C SER A 6 -42.33 6.13 31.11
N GLY A 7 -42.84 6.47 32.29
CA GLY A 7 -42.50 7.72 32.99
C GLY A 7 -41.17 7.69 33.73
N GLN A 8 -40.66 6.49 34.05
CA GLN A 8 -39.40 6.28 34.77
C GLN A 8 -38.18 6.08 33.86
N ILE A 9 -38.40 5.93 32.55
CA ILE A 9 -37.32 5.71 31.59
C ILE A 9 -36.72 7.07 31.23
N ASN A 10 -35.48 7.29 31.65
CA ASN A 10 -34.71 8.45 31.20
C ASN A 10 -34.35 8.26 29.72
N THR A 11 -35.19 8.80 28.83
CA THR A 11 -35.02 8.72 27.37
C THR A 11 -33.64 9.19 26.91
N LYS A 12 -33.07 10.22 27.57
CA LYS A 12 -31.72 10.70 27.26
C LYS A 12 -30.65 9.65 27.59
N ALA A 13 -30.80 8.95 28.71
CA ALA A 13 -29.89 7.86 29.09
C ALA A 13 -29.99 6.68 28.12
N VAL A 14 -31.19 6.36 27.62
CA VAL A 14 -31.39 5.30 26.62
C VAL A 14 -30.76 5.66 25.28
N VAL A 15 -30.98 6.89 24.79
CA VAL A 15 -30.35 7.38 23.56
C VAL A 15 -28.83 7.39 23.68
N HIS A 16 -28.31 7.86 24.83
CA HIS A 16 -26.87 7.82 25.09
C HIS A 16 -26.35 6.37 25.07
N ARG A 17 -27.06 5.42 25.68
CA ARG A 17 -26.68 4.00 25.65
C ARG A 17 -26.71 3.42 24.25
N LEU A 18 -27.69 3.80 23.43
CA LEU A 18 -27.81 3.37 22.04
C LEU A 18 -26.66 3.90 21.18
N MET A 19 -26.32 5.19 21.32
CA MET A 19 -25.23 5.82 20.56
C MET A 19 -23.85 5.26 20.93
N ASN A 20 -23.69 4.77 22.17
CA ASN A 20 -22.45 4.14 22.63
C ASN A 20 -22.45 2.61 22.49
N MET A 21 -23.48 2.04 21.88
CA MET A 21 -23.55 0.59 21.69
C MET A 21 -22.49 0.15 20.68
N GLN A 22 -21.68 -0.84 21.03
CA GLN A 22 -20.75 -1.44 20.07
C GLN A 22 -21.54 -2.26 19.05
N VAL A 23 -21.40 -1.90 17.78
CA VAL A 23 -22.02 -2.64 16.67
C VAL A 23 -20.91 -3.28 15.85
N THR A 24 -21.03 -4.58 15.60
CA THR A 24 -20.13 -5.29 14.69
C THR A 24 -20.71 -5.24 13.28
N LEU A 25 -19.94 -4.73 12.33
CA LEU A 25 -20.34 -4.61 10.93
C LEU A 25 -19.26 -5.25 10.03
N PRO A 26 -19.67 -5.97 8.96
CA PRO A 26 -18.73 -6.42 7.95
C PRO A 26 -18.00 -5.24 7.28
N MET A 27 -16.69 -5.37 7.07
CA MET A 27 -15.86 -4.31 6.48
C MET A 27 -16.41 -3.80 5.13
N LYS A 28 -16.96 -4.68 4.30
CA LYS A 28 -17.55 -4.32 3.00
C LYS A 28 -18.72 -3.33 3.12
N ASP A 29 -19.51 -3.43 4.19
CA ASP A 29 -20.69 -2.57 4.39
C ASP A 29 -20.25 -1.17 4.87
N ILE A 30 -19.11 -1.09 5.56
CA ILE A 30 -18.47 0.17 5.98
C ILE A 30 -17.82 0.87 4.78
N LEU A 31 -17.04 0.14 3.99
CA LEU A 31 -16.32 0.70 2.83
C LEU A 31 -17.27 1.15 1.71
N GLY A 32 -18.42 0.47 1.54
CA GLY A 32 -19.43 0.83 0.55
C GLY A 32 -20.35 1.99 0.97
N SER A 33 -20.45 2.28 2.27
CA SER A 33 -21.37 3.31 2.78
C SER A 33 -20.71 4.69 2.93
N SER A 34 -19.39 4.79 3.02
CA SER A 34 -18.68 6.06 3.19
C SER A 34 -17.36 6.12 2.43
N GLY A 35 -17.29 7.01 1.43
CA GLY A 35 -16.08 7.25 0.64
C GLY A 35 -14.91 7.78 1.47
N GLU A 36 -15.17 8.58 2.51
CA GLU A 36 -14.11 9.13 3.36
C GLU A 36 -13.47 8.05 4.26
N ILE A 37 -14.29 7.14 4.82
CA ILE A 37 -13.76 6.02 5.60
C ILE A 37 -12.94 5.09 4.71
N CYS A 38 -13.42 4.83 3.49
CA CYS A 38 -12.68 4.05 2.50
C CYS A 38 -11.32 4.68 2.17
N ARG A 39 -11.26 6.01 1.99
CA ARG A 39 -10.03 6.76 1.75
C ARG A 39 -9.04 6.63 2.91
N ILE A 40 -9.49 6.86 4.15
CA ILE A 40 -8.66 6.78 5.35
C ILE A 40 -8.07 5.36 5.52
N ILE A 41 -8.91 4.33 5.40
CA ILE A 41 -8.45 2.93 5.51
C ILE A 41 -7.49 2.59 4.37
N SER A 42 -7.78 3.02 3.16
CA SER A 42 -6.89 2.84 2.02
C SER A 42 -5.53 3.50 2.26
N ASP A 43 -5.49 4.69 2.84
CA ASP A 43 -4.24 5.39 3.19
C ASP A 43 -3.46 4.70 4.32
N LEU A 44 -4.15 4.04 5.26
CA LEU A 44 -3.53 3.24 6.31
C LEU A 44 -2.95 1.92 5.79
N ILE A 45 -3.61 1.29 4.83
CA ILE A 45 -3.18 0.00 4.25
C ILE A 45 -2.13 0.20 3.15
N LYS A 46 -2.10 1.36 2.49
CA LYS A 46 -1.08 1.69 1.48
C LYS A 46 0.31 1.49 2.09
N LEU A 47 1.11 0.67 1.40
CA LEU A 47 2.52 0.48 1.73
C LEU A 47 3.23 1.84 1.66
N LYS A 48 3.48 2.44 2.82
CA LYS A 48 4.37 3.60 2.92
C LYS A 48 5.75 3.12 2.54
N ASN A 49 6.21 3.51 1.34
CA ASN A 49 7.58 3.29 0.92
C ASN A 49 8.48 3.81 2.04
N PRO A 50 9.26 2.96 2.73
CA PRO A 50 10.19 3.45 3.71
C PRO A 50 11.12 4.41 2.97
N LYS A 51 11.09 5.70 3.35
CA LYS A 51 12.14 6.61 2.94
C LYS A 51 13.42 6.00 3.51
N VAL A 52 14.24 5.45 2.61
CA VAL A 52 15.57 4.97 2.97
C VAL A 52 16.30 6.19 3.52
N LEU A 53 16.38 6.30 4.85
CA LEU A 53 17.28 7.25 5.49
C LEU A 53 18.67 6.75 5.09
N SER A 54 19.30 7.45 4.16
CA SER A 54 20.68 7.15 3.77
C SER A 54 21.60 7.56 4.92
N VAL A 55 21.71 6.69 5.92
CA VAL A 55 22.77 6.75 6.92
C VAL A 55 23.67 5.55 6.65
N GLY A 56 24.86 5.86 6.13
CA GLY A 56 26.11 5.16 6.42
C GLY A 56 26.21 3.65 6.14
N VAL A 57 26.85 3.34 5.00
CA VAL A 57 27.79 2.23 4.77
C VAL A 57 27.33 0.83 5.21
N LEU A 58 26.85 0.04 4.24
CA LEU A 58 27.19 -1.39 4.10
C LEU A 58 27.24 -1.77 2.63
N THR A 59 28.23 -2.60 2.32
CA THR A 59 28.67 -3.11 1.03
C THR A 59 27.61 -3.95 0.32
N ALA A 60 27.05 -3.43 -0.77
CA ALA A 60 26.61 -4.18 -1.97
C ALA A 60 26.15 -3.14 -2.99
N GLU A 61 26.73 -3.16 -4.18
CA GLU A 61 26.62 -2.15 -5.23
C GLU A 61 25.25 -2.14 -5.94
N ASN A 62 24.12 -2.16 -5.24
CA ASN A 62 22.82 -1.90 -5.86
C ASN A 62 22.49 -0.41 -5.84
N LYS A 63 23.31 0.36 -6.58
CA LYS A 63 23.01 1.74 -6.92
C LYS A 63 21.82 1.72 -7.89
N HIS A 64 20.60 1.82 -7.38
CA HIS A 64 19.42 2.04 -8.21
C HIS A 64 19.53 3.46 -8.78
N THR A 65 20.22 3.61 -9.92
CA THR A 65 20.39 4.91 -10.58
C THR A 65 19.03 5.38 -11.05
N THR A 66 18.44 6.31 -10.31
CA THR A 66 17.20 7.01 -10.63
C THR A 66 17.45 7.94 -11.82
N GLY A 67 17.52 7.37 -13.02
CA GLY A 67 17.45 8.14 -14.26
C GLY A 67 16.00 8.38 -14.63
N ASN A 68 15.47 9.56 -14.30
CA ASN A 68 14.27 10.26 -14.82
C ASN A 68 12.99 9.46 -15.17
N GLY A 69 12.81 8.23 -14.68
CA GLY A 69 11.60 7.43 -14.87
C GLY A 69 11.51 6.31 -13.85
N ARG A 70 10.28 5.95 -13.47
CA ARG A 70 9.95 4.95 -12.44
C ARG A 70 10.04 3.52 -13.00
N LEU A 71 11.16 3.18 -13.62
CA LEU A 71 11.43 1.82 -14.11
C LEU A 71 12.14 1.01 -13.03
N ILE A 72 11.77 -0.27 -12.91
CA ILE A 72 12.48 -1.22 -12.04
C ILE A 72 13.72 -1.66 -12.79
N ARG A 73 14.91 -1.36 -12.25
CA ARG A 73 16.19 -1.70 -12.87
C ARG A 73 16.94 -2.70 -12.00
N LEU A 74 17.41 -3.78 -12.61
CA LEU A 74 18.16 -4.83 -11.94
C LEU A 74 19.59 -4.87 -12.48
N GLN A 75 20.58 -4.95 -11.58
CA GLN A 75 21.95 -5.25 -11.97
C GLN A 75 22.06 -6.75 -12.22
N LEU A 76 22.49 -7.13 -13.42
CA LEU A 76 22.71 -8.51 -13.84
C LEU A 76 24.19 -8.74 -14.15
N LYS A 77 24.63 -9.99 -14.03
CA LYS A 77 25.97 -10.43 -14.41
C LYS A 77 25.87 -11.62 -15.37
N SER A 78 26.52 -11.52 -16.53
CA SER A 78 26.64 -12.62 -17.49
C SER A 78 28.03 -12.60 -18.11
N ASN A 79 28.67 -13.77 -18.26
CA ASN A 79 30.03 -13.91 -18.82
C ASN A 79 31.08 -12.97 -18.20
N GLY A 80 30.92 -12.65 -16.91
CA GLY A 80 31.79 -11.71 -16.18
C GLY A 80 31.46 -10.24 -16.39
N LEU A 81 30.63 -9.89 -17.37
CA LEU A 81 30.16 -8.54 -17.63
C LEU A 81 28.95 -8.20 -16.73
N ILE A 82 28.99 -7.03 -16.11
CA ILE A 82 27.92 -6.50 -15.27
C ILE A 82 27.16 -5.42 -16.05
N PHE A 83 25.83 -5.53 -16.14
CA PHE A 83 24.97 -4.57 -16.83
C PHE A 83 23.63 -4.39 -16.12
N PHE A 84 22.90 -3.32 -16.46
CA PHE A 84 21.56 -3.08 -15.92
C PHE A 84 20.49 -3.52 -16.93
N SER A 85 19.50 -4.29 -16.47
CA SER A 85 18.29 -4.59 -17.23
C SER A 85 17.08 -3.87 -16.64
N ILE A 86 16.01 -3.78 -17.42
CA ILE A 86 14.70 -3.31 -16.97
C ILE A 86 13.83 -4.53 -16.73
N LEU A 87 13.16 -4.58 -15.57
CA LEU A 87 12.16 -5.61 -15.29
C LEU A 87 10.80 -5.12 -15.80
N ASP A 88 10.31 -5.78 -16.85
CA ASP A 88 9.01 -5.52 -17.44
C ASP A 88 8.19 -6.82 -17.52
N THR A 89 7.07 -6.87 -16.80
CA THR A 89 6.17 -8.01 -16.79
C THR A 89 5.14 -7.98 -17.92
N GLY A 90 5.08 -6.89 -18.70
CA GLY A 90 4.19 -6.74 -19.85
C GLY A 90 4.82 -7.17 -21.18
N SER A 91 6.11 -7.49 -21.20
CA SER A 91 6.85 -7.93 -22.38
C SER A 91 6.86 -9.45 -22.52
N GLU A 92 6.69 -9.97 -23.75
CA GLU A 92 6.73 -11.41 -24.04
C GLU A 92 8.15 -11.95 -24.27
N LEU A 93 9.12 -11.05 -24.50
CA LEU A 93 10.50 -11.40 -24.88
C LEU A 93 11.52 -10.60 -24.08
N ASN A 94 12.65 -11.25 -23.80
CA ASN A 94 13.84 -10.59 -23.27
C ASN A 94 14.63 -9.97 -24.42
N ILE A 95 14.77 -8.65 -24.43
CA ILE A 95 15.49 -7.91 -25.47
C ILE A 95 16.81 -7.40 -24.92
N ILE A 96 17.87 -7.58 -25.69
CA ILE A 96 19.21 -7.10 -25.40
C ILE A 96 19.70 -6.19 -26.53
N SER A 97 20.44 -5.13 -26.20
CA SER A 97 21.02 -4.27 -27.22
C SER A 97 22.15 -5.00 -27.96
N GLN A 98 22.27 -4.79 -29.27
CA GLN A 98 23.30 -5.42 -30.09
C GLN A 98 24.71 -5.18 -29.52
N LYS A 99 25.00 -3.94 -29.11
CA LYS A 99 26.27 -3.56 -28.50
C LYS A 99 26.59 -4.38 -27.24
N LEU A 100 25.58 -4.70 -26.43
CA LEU A 100 25.79 -5.52 -25.23
C LEU A 100 25.93 -7.00 -25.61
N ALA A 101 25.17 -7.47 -26.59
CA ALA A 101 25.26 -8.84 -27.09
C ALA A 101 26.65 -9.18 -27.66
N GLU A 102 27.31 -8.22 -28.32
CA GLU A 102 28.67 -8.37 -28.84
C GLU A 102 29.75 -8.43 -27.74
N GLN A 103 29.42 -8.00 -26.52
CA GLN A 103 30.32 -7.96 -25.36
C GLN A 103 30.12 -9.10 -24.38
N LEU A 104 29.01 -9.84 -24.51
CA LEU A 104 28.70 -11.02 -23.72
C LEU A 104 29.38 -12.25 -24.34
#